data_AF-A0AAW0JZT5-F1
#
_entry.id   AF-A0AAW0JZT5-F1
#
_cell.length_a   1.000
_cell.length_b   1.000
_cell.length_c   1.000
_cell.angle_alpha   90.00
_cell.angle_beta   90.00
_cell.angle_gamma   90.00
#
_symmetry.space_group_name_H-M   'P 1'
#
loop_
_entity.id
_entity.type
_entity.pdbx_description
1 polymer ?
#
loop_
_entity_poly.entity_id
_entity_poly.type
_entity_poly.pdbx_seq_one_letter_code
_entity_poly.pdbx_strand_id
1 'polypeptide(L)'
;MYSNEQHRTTFYGKVAKYLKDHKADSTHSQTSLTSRWRMINRETVKFCGSLAKIEAKNASGTIAEMKIEKARELFKEIYGFSQVGMYYA
;
A
#
# COMPACT_ATOMS: atom_id res chain seq x y z
N MET A 1 -21.05 -0.24 11.35
CA MET A 1 -19.74 0.21 10.84
C MET A 1 -18.70 0.55 11.94
N TYR A 2 -18.88 0.16 13.21
CA TYR A 2 -17.94 0.51 14.29
C TYR A 2 -16.85 -0.54 14.61
N SER A 3 -17.14 -1.83 14.39
CA SER A 3 -16.26 -2.93 14.82
C SER A 3 -14.88 -2.91 14.14
N ASN A 4 -14.82 -2.65 12.83
CA ASN A 4 -13.55 -2.64 12.09
C ASN A 4 -12.64 -1.47 12.48
N GLU A 5 -13.19 -0.30 12.81
CA GLU A 5 -12.39 0.85 13.23
C GLU A 5 -11.86 0.65 14.66
N GLN A 6 -12.65 0.03 15.54
CA GLN A 6 -12.25 -0.34 16.91
C GLN A 6 -11.12 -1.38 16.88
N HIS A 7 -11.23 -2.40 16.02
CA HIS A 7 -10.22 -3.45 15.89
C HIS A 7 -8.90 -2.90 15.34
N ARG A 8 -8.95 -2.02 14.34
CA ARG A 8 -7.75 -1.35 13.80
C ARG A 8 -7.07 -0.46 14.84
N THR A 9 -7.85 0.32 15.57
CA THR A 9 -7.37 1.19 16.66
C THR A 9 -6.62 0.37 17.71
N THR A 10 -7.20 -0.77 18.11
CA THR A 10 -6.60 -1.68 19.09
C THR A 10 -5.33 -2.33 18.57
N PHE A 11 -5.29 -2.73 17.29
CA PHE A 11 -4.11 -3.35 16.68
C PHE A 11 -2.94 -2.38 16.57
N TYR A 12 -3.13 -1.21 15.95
CA TYR A 12 -2.04 -0.24 15.78
C TYR A 12 -1.61 0.38 17.11
N GLY A 13 -2.51 0.45 18.10
CA GLY A 13 -2.15 0.83 19.48
C GLY A 13 -1.16 -0.16 20.09
N LYS A 14 -1.36 -1.47 19.90
CA LYS A 14 -0.42 -2.51 20.34
C LYS A 14 0.93 -2.43 19.62
N VAL A 15 0.92 -2.17 18.31
CA VAL A 15 2.16 -2.01 17.53
C VAL A 15 2.94 -0.77 17.97
N ALA A 16 2.26 0.37 18.16
CA ALA A 16 2.90 1.59 18.65
C ALA A 16 3.52 1.39 20.03
N LYS A 17 2.82 0.70 20.94
CA LYS A 17 3.35 0.33 22.26
C LYS A 17 4.60 -0.54 22.15
N TYR A 18 4.55 -1.61 21.35
CA TYR A 18 5.71 -2.49 21.14
C TYR A 18 6.92 -1.74 20.58
N LEU A 19 6.71 -0.86 19.59
CA LEU A 19 7.78 -0.05 19.03
C LEU A 19 8.38 0.87 20.09
N LYS A 20 7.56 1.54 20.90
CA LYS A 20 8.03 2.40 21.99
C LYS A 20 8.84 1.62 23.02
N ASP A 21 8.38 0.44 23.40
CA ASP A 21 8.98 -0.37 24.47
C ASP A 21 10.29 -1.04 24.03
N HIS A 22 10.50 -1.30 22.73
CA HIS A 22 11.62 -2.10 22.22
C HIS A 22 12.47 -1.42 21.14
N LYS A 23 12.10 -0.23 20.64
CA LYS A 23 12.88 0.56 19.68
C LYS A 23 13.01 2.00 20.17
N ALA A 24 14.20 2.30 20.70
CA ALA A 24 14.53 3.55 21.39
C ALA A 24 14.22 4.83 20.60
N ASP A 25 14.28 4.78 19.26
CA ASP A 25 14.07 5.95 18.39
C ASP A 25 12.69 5.97 17.69
N SER A 26 11.74 5.13 18.11
CA SER A 26 10.45 5.07 17.44
C SER A 26 9.49 6.18 17.87
N THR A 27 9.27 7.16 17.00
CA THR A 27 8.27 8.24 17.15
C THR A 27 6.91 7.88 16.53
N HIS A 28 6.71 6.60 16.20
CA HIS A 28 5.52 6.15 15.48
C HIS A 28 4.29 6.09 16.39
N SER A 29 3.44 7.12 16.29
CA SER A 29 2.10 7.09 16.88
C SER A 29 1.20 6.10 16.14
N GLN A 30 0.15 5.63 16.83
CA GLN A 30 -0.91 4.81 16.22
C GLN A 30 -1.46 5.46 14.93
N THR A 31 -1.68 6.77 14.95
CA THR A 31 -2.18 7.55 13.80
C THR A 31 -1.20 7.49 12.62
N SER A 32 0.09 7.67 12.88
CA SER A 32 1.13 7.58 11.85
C SER A 32 1.18 6.18 11.21
N LEU A 33 1.15 5.12 12.03
CA LEU A 33 1.13 3.74 11.55
C LEU A 33 -0.12 3.44 10.71
N THR A 34 -1.28 3.89 11.19
CA THR A 34 -2.56 3.67 10.51
C THR A 34 -2.60 4.38 9.16
N SER A 35 -2.13 5.63 9.10
CA SER A 35 -2.08 6.43 7.87
C SER A 35 -1.11 5.80 6.85
N ARG A 36 0.11 5.47 7.29
CA ARG A 36 1.12 4.85 6.43
C ARG A 36 0.66 3.51 5.88
N TRP A 37 0.02 2.67 6.70
CA TRP A 37 -0.56 1.42 6.21
C TRP A 37 -1.70 1.63 5.22
N ARG A 38 -2.62 2.58 5.48
CA ARG A 38 -3.69 2.93 4.52
C ARG A 38 -3.10 3.33 3.17
N MET A 39 -2.03 4.13 3.17
CA MET A 39 -1.35 4.56 1.95
C MET A 39 -0.72 3.38 1.20
N ILE A 40 0.08 2.55 1.88
CA ILE A 40 0.70 1.36 1.28
C ILE A 40 -0.38 0.44 0.69
N ASN A 41 -1.40 0.10 1.48
CA ASN A 41 -2.47 -0.78 1.04
C ASN A 41 -3.22 -0.21 -0.18
N ARG A 42 -3.49 1.10 -0.20
CA ARG A 42 -4.13 1.76 -1.35
C ARG A 42 -3.30 1.62 -2.61
N GLU A 43 -1.99 1.91 -2.55
CA GLU A 43 -1.11 1.81 -3.72
C GLU A 43 -0.89 0.34 -4.15
N THR A 44 -0.78 -0.58 -3.20
CA THR A 44 -0.72 -2.03 -3.48
C THR A 44 -1.98 -2.51 -4.22
N VAL A 45 -3.18 -2.15 -3.73
CA VAL A 45 -4.45 -2.54 -4.37
C VAL A 45 -4.54 -2.02 -5.81
N LYS A 46 -4.13 -0.77 -6.05
CA LYS A 46 -4.07 -0.20 -7.39
C LYS A 46 -3.11 -0.97 -8.31
N PHE A 47 -1.93 -1.33 -7.82
CA PHE A 47 -0.98 -2.13 -8.58
C PHE A 47 -1.52 -3.53 -8.89
N CYS A 48 -2.13 -4.21 -7.93
CA CYS A 48 -2.82 -5.48 -8.15
C CYS A 48 -3.92 -5.35 -9.23
N GLY A 49 -4.64 -4.22 -9.25
CA GLY A 49 -5.58 -3.91 -10.33
C GLY A 49 -4.93 -3.80 -11.71
N SER A 50 -3.75 -3.18 -11.81
CA SER A 50 -2.97 -3.16 -13.06
C SER A 50 -2.50 -4.56 -13.45
N LEU A 51 -2.03 -5.38 -12.52
CA LEU A 51 -1.62 -6.76 -12.78
C LEU A 51 -2.78 -7.61 -13.27
N ALA A 52 -3.94 -7.52 -12.62
CA ALA A 52 -5.15 -8.24 -13.04
C ALA A 52 -5.56 -7.90 -14.48
N LYS A 53 -5.42 -6.63 -14.90
CA LYS A 53 -5.66 -6.23 -16.30
C LYS A 53 -4.67 -6.86 -17.29
N ILE A 54 -3.40 -7.05 -16.89
CA ILE A 54 -2.40 -7.73 -17.72
C ILE A 54 -2.71 -9.23 -17.81
N GLU A 55 -3.06 -9.86 -16.70
CA GLU A 55 -3.39 -11.29 -16.65
C GLU A 55 -4.65 -11.62 -17.45
N ALA A 56 -5.67 -10.76 -17.39
CA ALA A 56 -6.90 -10.92 -18.17
C ALA A 56 -6.68 -10.95 -19.70
N LYS A 57 -5.57 -10.41 -20.20
CA LYS A 57 -5.22 -10.47 -21.63
C LYS A 57 -4.75 -11.85 -22.09
N ASN A 58 -4.46 -12.78 -21.16
CA ASN A 58 -4.10 -14.18 -21.42
C ASN A 58 -3.07 -14.38 -22.56
N ALA A 59 -2.08 -13.49 -22.65
CA ALA A 59 -1.09 -13.54 -23.72
C ALA A 59 -0.18 -14.76 -23.58
N SER A 60 -0.22 -15.67 -24.56
CA SER A 60 0.65 -16.83 -24.64
C SER A 60 2.12 -16.44 -24.67
N GLY A 61 3.00 -17.21 -24.02
CA GLY A 61 4.45 -16.98 -24.03
C GLY A 61 4.93 -15.87 -23.10
N THR A 62 4.07 -15.32 -22.23
CA THR A 62 4.50 -14.35 -21.21
C THR A 62 4.88 -15.04 -19.89
N ILE A 63 6.10 -14.79 -19.42
CA ILE A 63 6.56 -15.22 -18.10
C ILE A 63 6.13 -14.22 -17.01
N ALA A 64 6.18 -14.63 -15.74
CA ALA A 64 5.74 -13.81 -14.60
C ALA A 64 6.41 -12.44 -14.55
N GLU A 65 7.73 -12.38 -14.77
CA GLU A 65 8.50 -11.12 -14.76
C GLU A 65 8.01 -10.12 -15.82
N MET A 66 7.70 -10.60 -17.04
CA MET A 66 7.14 -9.77 -18.10
C MET A 66 5.76 -9.21 -17.72
N LYS A 67 4.95 -9.98 -16.99
CA LYS A 67 3.64 -9.52 -16.52
C LYS A 67 3.79 -8.43 -15.46
N ILE A 68 4.75 -8.59 -14.55
CA ILE A 68 5.07 -7.60 -13.51
C ILE A 68 5.57 -6.30 -14.14
N GLU A 69 6.46 -6.36 -15.12
CA GLU A 69 6.97 -5.15 -15.79
C GLU A 69 5.84 -4.41 -16.55
N LYS A 70 5.01 -5.14 -17.31
CA LYS A 70 3.84 -4.55 -17.97
C LYS A 70 2.84 -3.94 -16.99
N ALA A 71 2.63 -4.58 -15.83
CA ALA A 71 1.77 -4.04 -14.78
C ALA A 71 2.35 -2.77 -14.16
N ARG A 72 3.68 -2.69 -14.02
CA ARG A 72 4.42 -1.50 -13.55
C ARG A 72 4.27 -0.33 -14.51
N GLU A 73 4.43 -0.56 -15.81
CA GLU A 73 4.21 0.45 -16.86
C GLU A 73 2.78 0.97 -16.83
N LEU A 74 1.79 0.07 -16.83
CA LEU A 74 0.37 0.43 -16.77
C LEU A 74 0.02 1.19 -15.48
N PHE A 75 0.59 0.79 -14.35
CA PHE A 75 0.43 1.50 -13.08
C PHE A 75 0.99 2.93 -13.15
N LYS A 76 2.17 3.13 -13.75
CA LYS A 76 2.75 4.47 -13.94
C LYS A 76 1.94 5.31 -14.92
N GLU A 77 1.39 4.73 -15.97
CA GLU A 77 0.53 5.44 -16.92
C GLU A 77 -0.75 5.96 -16.24
N ILE A 78 -1.39 5.10 -15.45
CA ILE A 78 -2.66 5.44 -14.78
C ILE A 78 -2.45 6.37 -13.57
N TYR A 79 -1.38 6.18 -12.78
CA TYR A 79 -1.21 6.83 -11.47
C TYR A 79 0.07 7.69 -11.35
N GLY A 80 0.98 7.67 -12.32
CA GLY A 80 2.27 8.38 -12.27
C GLY A 80 2.14 9.91 -12.37
N PHE A 81 1.07 10.43 -12.96
CA PHE A 81 0.76 11.87 -12.95
C PHE A 81 0.23 12.35 -11.59
N SER A 82 -0.15 11.45 -10.68
CA SER A 82 -0.77 11.78 -9.39
C SER A 82 0.23 12.07 -8.26
N GLN A 83 1.54 11.82 -8.45
CA GLN A 83 2.54 11.94 -7.39
C GLN A 83 3.12 13.35 -7.19
N VAL A 84 2.86 14.30 -8.10
CA VAL A 84 3.36 15.69 -7.96
C VAL A 84 2.69 16.43 -6.78
N GLY A 85 1.51 15.98 -6.31
CA GLY A 85 0.74 16.65 -5.26
C GLY A 85 0.90 16.14 -3.83
N MET A 86 1.76 15.15 -3.55
CA MET A 86 1.84 14.51 -2.21
C MET A 86 3.12 14.83 -1.42
N TYR A 87 3.95 15.77 -1.89
CA TYR A 87 5.16 16.21 -1.18
C TYR A 87 4.94 17.39 -0.22
N TYR A 88 3.71 17.86 -0.04
CA TYR A 88 3.39 18.93 0.91
C TYR A 88 2.16 18.58 1.76
N ALA A 89 2.40 17.99 2.93
CA ALA A 89 1.56 18.07 4.13
C ALA A 89 2.34 17.52 5.33
#